data_AF-A0A0D7BSQ7-F1
#
_entry.id   AF-A0A0D7BSQ7-F1
#
_cell.length_a   1.000
_cell.length_b   1.000
_cell.length_c   1.000
_cell.angle_alpha   90.00
_cell.angle_beta   90.00
_cell.angle_gamma   90.00
#
_symmetry.space_group_name_H-M   'P 1'
#
loop_
_entity.id
_entity.type
_entity.pdbx_description
1 polymer ?
#
loop_
_entity_poly.entity_id
_entity_poly.type
_entity_poly.pdbx_seq_one_letter_code
_entity_poly.pdbx_strand_id
1 'polypeptide(L)'
;MGSLPQELIDIIVFNVAQLGSTDALRTCCLLSKQFYASARVHLFKSFTLRPRNARAMSSLRTMLASAPHLTSFRKRLSIPSHFPESMLEFLSAFSSVVHLSVSNEPAVYQNGDISFPEASPSITNALSSMTITSMVLWDLRFPNTKYVLRILSNAPNLKSLDLQCITIESAEILDYPESNIRLQSLRFHAGFGSRSRHNSVGIFLAAFALDKRRIHGLKSLTAECLSRKEGSPLLDIMRSCDQLESLKLSYWKHGFFYGGSQTGTQTNRFAILPHVKYLDIDLPSNRNRDEGALMLWYLEMFRTATSLETLNWTWLVSHHHFVSGDTPGLVVSEIGADFSAERWSEFDTIVGGIQSLKTVHIRVEATGRSNHLGQQAAQFEVRDNLLVQCRTLRERGILLVTCQ
;
A
#
# COMPACT_ATOMS: atom_id res chain seq x y z
N MET A 1 -25.27 39.98 26.02
CA MET A 1 -24.80 39.55 24.68
C MET A 1 -24.90 38.04 24.63
N GLY A 2 -25.63 37.47 23.68
CA GLY A 2 -25.77 36.01 23.56
C GLY A 2 -24.47 35.40 23.05
N SER A 3 -23.96 34.38 23.74
CA SER A 3 -22.87 33.57 23.21
C SER A 3 -23.37 32.72 22.05
N LEU A 4 -22.52 32.44 21.06
CA LEU A 4 -22.86 31.48 20.01
C LEU A 4 -23.18 30.10 20.62
N PRO A 5 -24.19 29.39 20.09
CA PRO A 5 -24.41 27.97 20.39
C PRO A 5 -23.15 27.13 20.12
N GLN A 6 -22.91 26.13 20.96
CA GLN A 6 -21.71 25.28 20.88
C GLN A 6 -21.64 24.52 19.56
N GLU A 7 -22.78 24.15 18.99
CA GLU A 7 -22.89 23.45 17.71
C GLU A 7 -22.33 24.30 16.56
N LEU A 8 -22.57 25.62 16.59
CA LEU A 8 -22.02 26.53 15.59
C LEU A 8 -20.50 26.70 15.77
N ILE A 9 -20.02 26.73 17.02
CA ILE A 9 -18.60 26.77 17.33
C ILE A 9 -17.90 25.50 16.82
N ASP A 10 -18.50 24.34 17.04
CA ASP A 10 -17.99 23.05 16.59
C ASP A 10 -17.94 22.97 15.07
N ILE A 11 -18.96 23.47 14.36
CA ILE A 11 -18.97 23.55 12.88
C ILE A 11 -17.86 24.48 12.38
N ILE A 12 -17.69 25.65 12.99
CA ILE A 12 -16.62 26.60 12.61
C ILE A 12 -15.25 25.93 12.79
N VAL A 13 -14.99 25.36 13.96
CA VAL A 13 -13.72 24.68 14.26
C VAL A 13 -13.50 23.48 13.33
N PHE A 14 -14.53 22.70 13.05
CA PHE A 14 -14.47 21.58 12.13
C PHE A 14 -14.07 22.03 10.73
N ASN A 15 -14.70 23.08 10.21
CA ASN A 15 -14.37 23.65 8.90
C ASN A 15 -12.92 24.18 8.85
N VAL A 16 -12.48 24.89 9.89
CA VAL A 16 -11.08 25.34 10.01
C VAL A 16 -10.12 24.14 10.03
N ALA A 17 -10.49 23.05 10.71
CA ALA A 17 -9.69 21.83 10.74
C ALA A 17 -9.61 21.13 9.37
N GLN A 18 -10.70 21.12 8.58
CA GLN A 18 -10.71 20.56 7.23
C GLN A 18 -9.81 21.33 6.27
N LEU A 19 -9.67 22.64 6.46
CA LEU A 19 -8.73 23.48 5.71
C LEU A 19 -7.26 23.23 6.11
N GLY A 20 -6.98 22.43 7.15
CA GLY A 20 -5.63 22.06 7.56
C GLY A 20 -4.81 23.16 8.24
N SER A 21 -5.42 24.30 8.58
CA SER A 21 -4.71 25.43 9.20
C SER A 21 -4.52 25.22 10.70
N THR A 22 -3.36 24.66 11.07
CA THR A 22 -2.99 24.46 12.49
C THR A 22 -2.89 25.77 13.27
N ASP A 23 -2.44 26.86 12.63
CA ASP A 23 -2.35 28.17 13.27
C ASP A 23 -3.74 28.77 13.53
N ALA A 24 -4.68 28.62 12.60
CA ALA A 24 -6.06 29.05 12.84
C ALA A 24 -6.70 28.28 14.02
N LEU A 25 -6.43 26.97 14.13
CA LEU A 25 -6.89 26.18 15.28
C LEU A 25 -6.23 26.62 16.60
N ARG A 26 -4.93 26.97 16.59
CA ARG A 26 -4.25 27.55 17.76
C ARG A 26 -4.88 28.87 18.17
N THR A 27 -5.16 29.74 17.20
CA THR A 27 -5.87 31.01 17.43
C THR A 27 -7.25 30.75 18.01
N CYS A 28 -8.01 29.77 17.51
CA CYS A 28 -9.29 29.36 18.10
C CYS A 28 -9.16 28.99 19.58
N CYS A 29 -8.12 28.26 19.97
CA CYS A 29 -7.88 27.96 21.38
C CYS A 29 -7.60 29.21 22.23
N LEU A 30 -7.01 30.25 21.65
CA LEU A 30 -6.68 31.48 22.38
C LEU A 30 -7.84 32.49 22.40
N LEU A 31 -8.76 32.43 21.44
CA LEU A 31 -9.87 33.37 21.29
C LEU A 31 -10.86 33.29 22.47
N SER A 32 -11.29 32.08 22.85
CA SER A 32 -12.18 31.92 24.01
C SER A 32 -12.21 30.49 24.55
N LYS A 33 -12.73 30.35 25.78
CA LYS A 33 -12.94 29.04 26.42
C LYS A 33 -13.91 28.13 25.65
N GLN A 34 -14.85 28.69 24.90
CA GLN A 34 -15.85 27.91 24.15
C GLN A 34 -15.24 27.23 22.92
N PHE A 35 -14.28 27.89 22.27
CA PHE A 35 -13.53 27.32 21.15
C PHE A 35 -12.43 26.36 21.62
N TYR A 36 -12.00 26.49 22.87
CA TYR A 36 -10.85 25.78 23.41
C TYR A 36 -10.95 24.26 23.30
N ALA A 37 -12.05 23.67 23.82
CA ALA A 37 -12.20 22.23 23.85
C ALA A 37 -12.25 21.65 22.43
N SER A 38 -13.11 22.20 21.56
CA SER A 38 -13.30 21.73 20.20
C SER A 38 -12.04 21.88 19.35
N ALA A 39 -11.37 23.04 19.39
CA ALA A 39 -10.16 23.26 18.61
C ALA A 39 -9.00 22.36 19.06
N ARG A 40 -8.90 22.05 20.36
CA ARG A 40 -7.89 21.12 20.88
C ARG A 40 -8.06 19.70 20.35
N VAL A 41 -9.29 19.19 20.20
CA VAL A 41 -9.52 17.85 19.61
C VAL A 41 -8.86 17.74 18.23
N HIS A 42 -8.96 18.79 17.42
CA HIS A 42 -8.40 18.82 16.07
C HIS A 42 -6.90 19.09 16.06
N LEU A 43 -6.39 19.97 16.92
CA LEU A 43 -4.94 20.23 17.07
C LEU A 43 -4.17 18.98 17.50
N PHE A 44 -4.78 18.16 18.35
CA PHE A 44 -4.16 17.01 18.99
C PHE A 44 -4.57 15.67 18.36
N LYS A 45 -5.17 15.71 17.15
CA LYS A 45 -5.59 14.54 16.37
C LYS A 45 -4.43 13.61 16.01
N SER A 46 -3.23 14.17 15.82
CA SER A 46 -2.00 13.45 15.51
C SER A 46 -0.84 13.93 16.37
N PHE A 47 -0.02 13.01 16.84
CA PHE A 47 1.23 13.34 17.49
C PHE A 47 2.40 12.60 16.88
N THR A 48 3.46 13.35 16.62
CA THR A 48 4.75 12.80 16.20
C THR A 48 5.71 13.01 17.35
N LEU A 49 6.14 11.93 17.98
CA LEU A 49 7.13 11.98 19.05
C LEU A 49 8.51 12.00 18.41
N ARG A 50 9.22 13.13 18.47
CA ARG A 50 10.59 13.26 17.96
C ARG A 50 11.56 13.67 19.06
N PRO A 51 11.74 12.83 20.10
CA PRO A 51 12.61 13.23 21.19
C PRO A 51 14.07 13.20 20.75
N ARG A 52 14.62 14.37 20.42
CA ARG A 52 16.03 14.54 20.05
C ARG A 52 16.98 14.43 21.25
N ASN A 53 16.49 14.63 22.48
CA ASN A 53 17.29 14.57 23.70
C ASN A 53 16.42 14.36 24.96
N ALA A 54 17.08 14.06 26.09
CA ALA A 54 16.44 13.84 27.38
C ALA A 54 15.64 15.05 27.91
N ARG A 55 16.00 16.28 27.52
CA ARG A 55 15.30 17.50 27.95
C ARG A 55 13.93 17.63 27.28
N ALA A 56 13.87 17.47 25.95
CA ALA A 56 12.61 17.40 25.21
C ALA A 56 11.70 16.32 25.80
N MET A 57 12.32 15.26 26.34
CA MET A 57 11.60 14.20 27.01
C MET A 57 11.00 14.57 28.36
N SER A 58 11.78 15.18 29.23
CA SER A 58 11.25 15.69 30.49
C SER A 58 10.08 16.65 30.24
N SER A 59 10.21 17.55 29.24
CA SER A 59 9.14 18.47 28.85
C SER A 59 7.88 17.76 28.36
N LEU A 60 8.00 16.73 27.51
CA LEU A 60 6.86 15.95 27.07
C LEU A 60 6.17 15.23 28.24
N ARG A 61 6.95 14.64 29.15
CA ARG A 61 6.42 13.99 30.36
C ARG A 61 5.63 14.99 31.21
N THR A 62 6.20 16.15 31.49
CA THR A 62 5.53 17.21 32.26
C THR A 62 4.26 17.70 31.57
N MET A 63 4.28 17.83 30.24
CA MET A 63 3.11 18.22 29.46
C MET A 63 1.99 17.17 29.53
N LEU A 64 2.32 15.88 29.42
CA LEU A 64 1.32 14.81 29.51
C LEU A 64 0.78 14.65 30.94
N ALA A 65 1.63 14.81 31.96
CA ALA A 65 1.22 14.78 33.36
C ALA A 65 0.30 15.96 33.71
N SER A 66 0.57 17.15 33.17
CA SER A 66 -0.26 18.35 33.41
C SER A 66 -1.55 18.36 32.58
N ALA A 67 -1.60 17.63 31.46
CA ALA A 67 -2.76 17.56 30.59
C ALA A 67 -3.05 16.12 30.15
N PRO A 68 -3.47 15.23 31.07
CA PRO A 68 -3.67 13.80 30.78
C PRO A 68 -4.78 13.57 29.74
N HIS A 69 -5.78 14.45 29.66
CA HIS A 69 -6.80 14.43 28.62
C HIS A 69 -6.23 14.54 27.19
N LEU A 70 -4.99 15.00 26.99
CA LEU A 70 -4.34 14.99 25.68
C LEU A 70 -4.12 13.59 25.10
N THR A 71 -4.16 12.56 25.95
CA THR A 71 -3.98 11.17 25.49
C THR A 71 -5.28 10.52 25.05
N SER A 72 -6.46 11.08 25.36
CA SER A 72 -7.77 10.54 24.99
C SER A 72 -8.30 11.04 23.64
N PHE A 73 -7.78 12.17 23.13
CA PHE A 73 -8.23 12.76 21.85
C PHE A 73 -7.47 12.22 20.62
N ARG A 74 -6.59 11.23 20.78
CA ARG A 74 -5.59 10.89 19.76
C ARG A 74 -6.06 9.79 18.83
N LYS A 75 -6.09 10.11 17.54
CA LYS A 75 -6.35 9.11 16.50
C LYS A 75 -5.06 8.59 15.89
N ARG A 76 -3.96 9.36 15.89
CA ARG A 76 -2.69 9.00 15.24
C ARG A 76 -1.47 9.27 16.13
N LEU A 77 -0.59 8.28 16.27
CA LEU A 77 0.71 8.39 16.93
C LEU A 77 1.81 7.97 15.94
N SER A 78 2.85 8.78 15.81
CA SER A 78 4.05 8.46 15.04
C SER A 78 5.26 8.45 15.96
N ILE A 79 6.01 7.36 15.94
CA ILE A 79 7.22 7.17 16.74
C ILE A 79 8.42 6.81 15.85
N PRO A 80 9.63 7.30 16.17
CA PRO A 80 10.84 6.83 15.54
C PRO A 80 11.11 5.39 15.98
N SER A 81 11.79 4.63 15.13
CA SER A 81 12.30 3.28 15.44
C SER A 81 13.24 3.28 16.65
N HIS A 82 14.12 4.27 16.74
CA HIS A 82 15.00 4.52 17.88
C HIS A 82 14.24 5.19 19.00
N PHE A 83 13.30 4.47 19.58
CA PHE A 83 12.57 4.91 20.75
C PHE A 83 13.30 4.38 22.00
N PRO A 84 13.86 5.25 22.86
CA PRO A 84 14.57 4.80 24.06
C PRO A 84 13.70 3.87 24.91
N GLU A 85 14.28 2.91 25.62
CA GLU A 85 13.45 1.99 26.41
C GLU A 85 12.67 2.70 27.53
N SER A 86 13.30 3.70 28.16
CA SER A 86 12.67 4.62 29.14
C SER A 86 11.46 5.36 28.56
N MET A 87 11.32 5.37 27.24
CA MET A 87 10.21 6.00 26.54
C MET A 87 9.02 5.08 26.33
N LEU A 88 9.22 3.77 26.35
CA LEU A 88 8.19 2.78 26.06
C LEU A 88 7.12 2.74 27.15
N GLU A 89 7.47 3.05 28.39
CA GLU A 89 6.51 3.23 29.47
C GLU A 89 5.45 4.30 29.14
N PHE A 90 5.84 5.36 28.41
CA PHE A 90 4.90 6.41 28.00
C PHE A 90 3.92 5.97 26.93
N LEU A 91 4.23 4.92 26.15
CA LEU A 91 3.30 4.40 25.18
C LEU A 91 2.02 3.89 25.86
N SER A 92 2.13 3.28 27.04
CA SER A 92 0.96 2.84 27.81
C SER A 92 0.00 3.97 28.18
N ALA A 93 0.49 5.21 28.32
CA ALA A 93 -0.35 6.38 28.59
C ALA A 93 -1.25 6.77 27.38
N PHE A 94 -0.99 6.20 26.20
CA PHE A 94 -1.71 6.45 24.95
C PHE A 94 -2.67 5.32 24.56
N SER A 95 -3.42 4.77 25.53
CA SER A 95 -4.37 3.66 25.31
C SER A 95 -5.43 3.90 24.23
N SER A 96 -5.80 5.16 23.96
CA SER A 96 -6.83 5.52 22.95
C SER A 96 -6.32 5.60 21.51
N VAL A 97 -5.03 5.31 21.25
CA VAL A 97 -4.45 5.43 19.90
C VAL A 97 -5.05 4.41 18.94
N VAL A 98 -5.69 4.93 17.90
CA VAL A 98 -6.32 4.15 16.82
C VAL A 98 -5.32 3.79 15.70
N HIS A 99 -4.38 4.68 15.40
CA HIS A 99 -3.42 4.51 14.32
C HIS A 99 -1.98 4.75 14.82
N LEU A 100 -1.12 3.75 14.64
CA LEU A 100 0.30 3.83 15.00
C LEU A 100 1.16 3.84 13.72
N SER A 101 2.11 4.76 13.65
CA SER A 101 3.14 4.81 12.61
C SER A 101 4.51 4.68 13.26
N VAL A 102 5.33 3.77 12.77
CA VAL A 102 6.72 3.59 13.21
C VAL A 102 7.61 3.78 12.01
N SER A 103 8.59 4.67 12.08
CA SER A 103 9.52 4.92 10.97
C SER A 103 10.95 5.15 11.42
N ASN A 104 11.93 4.73 10.61
CA ASN A 104 13.27 5.31 10.68
C ASN A 104 13.17 6.77 10.18
N GLU A 105 13.57 7.75 10.99
CA GLU A 105 13.68 9.12 10.47
C GLU A 105 14.96 9.25 9.62
N PRO A 106 14.91 9.93 8.46
CA PRO A 106 16.05 10.04 7.54
C PRO A 106 17.25 10.82 8.09
N ALA A 107 17.16 11.38 9.31
CA ALA A 107 18.21 12.19 9.91
C ALA A 107 19.30 11.37 10.64
N VAL A 108 19.14 10.05 10.80
CA VAL A 108 20.10 9.20 11.53
C VAL A 108 20.52 8.00 10.66
N TYR A 109 20.95 8.26 9.42
CA TYR A 109 21.75 7.29 8.66
C TYR A 109 23.21 7.34 9.15
N GLN A 110 23.47 6.81 10.34
CA GLN A 110 24.84 6.53 10.78
C GLN A 110 24.95 5.04 11.12
N ASN A 111 25.25 4.24 10.10
CA ASN A 111 25.96 2.94 10.13
C ASN A 111 25.58 1.86 11.17
N GLY A 112 24.46 1.96 11.88
CA GLY A 112 24.02 0.96 12.85
C GLY A 112 22.95 0.02 12.29
N ASP A 113 22.97 -1.25 12.72
CA ASP A 113 21.82 -2.15 12.63
C ASP A 113 20.71 -1.59 13.52
N ILE A 114 19.71 -0.97 12.90
CA ILE A 114 18.57 -0.38 13.62
C ILE A 114 17.47 -1.42 13.67
N SER A 115 17.46 -2.22 14.73
CA SER A 115 16.31 -3.03 15.09
C SER A 115 15.23 -2.13 15.71
N PHE A 116 13.97 -2.31 15.30
CA PHE A 116 12.85 -1.88 16.15
C PHE A 116 13.13 -2.42 17.56
N PRO A 117 12.94 -1.62 18.64
CA PRO A 117 13.45 -2.00 19.95
C PRO A 117 12.95 -3.41 20.22
N GLU A 118 13.88 -4.34 20.42
CA GLU A 118 13.54 -5.76 20.62
C GLU A 118 12.33 -5.80 21.52
N ALA A 119 11.25 -6.45 21.09
CA ALA A 119 9.93 -6.36 21.70
C ALA A 119 10.01 -6.51 23.22
N SER A 120 10.29 -5.41 23.91
CA SER A 120 10.57 -5.44 25.32
C SER A 120 9.21 -5.68 25.96
N PRO A 121 9.17 -6.27 27.17
CA PRO A 121 7.91 -6.41 27.90
C PRO A 121 7.11 -5.10 27.92
N SER A 122 7.80 -3.96 27.97
CA SER A 122 7.22 -2.62 27.92
C SER A 122 6.52 -2.29 26.59
N ILE A 123 7.11 -2.60 25.43
CA ILE A 123 6.44 -2.43 24.12
C ILE A 123 5.22 -3.32 24.03
N THR A 124 5.38 -4.59 24.41
CA THR A 124 4.29 -5.56 24.27
C THR A 124 3.10 -5.18 25.15
N ASN A 125 3.36 -4.73 26.37
CA ASN A 125 2.33 -4.23 27.29
C ASN A 125 1.69 -2.93 26.79
N ALA A 126 2.49 -2.03 26.22
CA ALA A 126 1.95 -0.80 25.66
C ALA A 126 1.03 -1.09 24.46
N LEU A 127 1.48 -1.90 23.50
CA LEU A 127 0.68 -2.24 22.31
C LEU A 127 -0.63 -2.96 22.70
N SER A 128 -0.57 -3.88 23.67
CA SER A 128 -1.75 -4.64 24.09
C SER A 128 -2.76 -3.79 24.84
N SER A 129 -2.31 -2.72 25.51
CA SER A 129 -3.17 -1.74 26.17
C SER A 129 -3.83 -0.74 25.19
N MET A 130 -3.37 -0.67 23.94
CA MET A 130 -3.87 0.29 22.96
C MET A 130 -5.02 -0.26 22.10
N THR A 131 -5.82 0.66 21.57
CA THR A 131 -6.93 0.38 20.64
C THR A 131 -6.51 0.46 19.17
N ILE A 132 -5.27 0.08 18.86
CA ILE A 132 -4.70 0.21 17.51
C ILE A 132 -5.50 -0.63 16.52
N THR A 133 -6.15 0.03 15.56
CA THR A 133 -6.82 -0.63 14.43
C THR A 133 -6.02 -0.54 13.14
N SER A 134 -5.05 0.39 13.05
CA SER A 134 -4.20 0.58 11.88
C SER A 134 -2.75 0.78 12.27
N MET A 135 -1.82 0.07 11.63
CA MET A 135 -0.39 0.19 11.88
C MET A 135 0.37 0.37 10.57
N VAL A 136 1.28 1.33 10.55
CA VAL A 136 2.23 1.56 9.44
C VAL A 136 3.64 1.36 9.98
N LEU A 137 4.39 0.44 9.38
CA LEU A 137 5.79 0.19 9.67
C LEU A 137 6.60 0.62 8.45
N TRP A 138 7.51 1.57 8.61
CA TRP A 138 8.25 2.16 7.50
C TRP A 138 9.76 2.14 7.73
N ASP A 139 10.50 1.58 6.77
CA ASP A 139 11.96 1.57 6.71
C ASP A 139 12.56 0.92 7.96
N LEU A 140 11.97 -0.18 8.42
CA LEU A 140 12.45 -0.92 9.59
C LEU A 140 13.21 -2.18 9.16
N ARG A 141 14.23 -2.54 9.94
CA ARG A 141 14.96 -3.79 9.80
C ARG A 141 14.66 -4.70 10.98
N PHE A 142 14.29 -5.93 10.68
CA PHE A 142 14.03 -7.00 11.64
C PHE A 142 15.07 -8.10 11.43
N PRO A 143 15.65 -8.65 12.51
CA PRO A 143 16.53 -9.81 12.38
C PRO A 143 15.80 -11.02 11.77
N ASN A 144 14.53 -11.22 12.16
CA ASN A 144 13.73 -12.33 11.67
C ASN A 144 12.22 -12.03 11.73
N THR A 145 11.43 -12.94 11.16
CA THR A 145 9.95 -12.85 11.12
C THR A 145 9.30 -12.83 12.50
N LYS A 146 9.95 -13.41 13.53
CA LYS A 146 9.44 -13.47 14.92
C LYS A 146 9.09 -12.09 15.45
N TYR A 147 9.95 -11.10 15.20
CA TYR A 147 9.76 -9.75 15.74
C TYR A 147 8.51 -9.10 15.19
N VAL A 148 8.25 -9.25 13.89
CA VAL A 148 7.03 -8.72 13.27
C VAL A 148 5.81 -9.45 13.82
N LEU A 149 5.84 -10.79 13.88
CA LEU A 149 4.72 -11.57 14.42
C LEU A 149 4.43 -11.25 15.90
N ARG A 150 5.46 -10.91 16.69
CA ARG A 150 5.31 -10.47 18.09
C ARG A 150 4.67 -9.09 18.21
N ILE A 151 5.01 -8.15 17.33
CA ILE A 151 4.33 -6.84 17.30
C ILE A 151 2.85 -7.05 17.01
N LEU A 152 2.55 -7.88 16.00
CA LEU A 152 1.18 -8.21 15.62
C LEU A 152 0.43 -8.90 16.77
N SER A 153 1.04 -9.88 17.44
CA SER A 153 0.38 -10.63 18.54
C SER A 153 0.00 -9.74 19.72
N ASN A 154 0.64 -8.58 19.87
CA ASN A 154 0.34 -7.61 20.93
C ASN A 154 -0.59 -6.48 20.47
N ALA A 155 -1.12 -6.52 19.25
CA ALA A 155 -2.09 -5.56 18.75
C ALA A 155 -3.41 -6.28 18.37
N PRO A 156 -4.21 -6.73 19.36
CA PRO A 156 -5.36 -7.62 19.10
C PRO A 156 -6.48 -6.98 18.29
N ASN A 157 -6.59 -5.65 18.33
CA ASN A 157 -7.61 -4.89 17.59
C ASN A 157 -7.15 -4.48 16.18
N LEU A 158 -5.95 -4.89 15.76
CA LEU A 158 -5.36 -4.47 14.49
C LEU A 158 -6.16 -5.03 13.31
N LYS A 159 -6.63 -4.13 12.45
CA LYS A 159 -7.40 -4.45 11.24
C LYS A 159 -6.63 -4.12 9.97
N SER A 160 -5.76 -3.12 10.01
CA SER A 160 -4.97 -2.68 8.85
C SER A 160 -3.49 -2.67 9.18
N LEU A 161 -2.68 -3.31 8.33
CA LEU A 161 -1.23 -3.29 8.42
C LEU A 161 -0.63 -2.78 7.11
N ASP A 162 0.27 -1.81 7.18
CA ASP A 162 1.01 -1.27 6.04
C ASP A 162 2.52 -1.42 6.31
N LEU A 163 3.20 -2.21 5.48
CA LEU A 163 4.62 -2.49 5.57
C LEU A 163 5.35 -1.82 4.41
N GLN A 164 6.11 -0.78 4.70
CA GLN A 164 6.83 0.02 3.72
C GLN A 164 8.34 -0.12 3.95
N CYS A 165 9.11 -0.46 2.92
CA CYS A 165 10.57 -0.58 2.99
C CYS A 165 11.08 -1.51 4.12
N ILE A 166 10.37 -2.60 4.43
CA ILE A 166 10.75 -3.49 5.53
C ILE A 166 11.83 -4.49 5.10
N THR A 167 12.87 -4.62 5.91
CA THR A 167 13.91 -5.65 5.78
C THR A 167 13.80 -6.67 6.92
N ILE A 168 13.96 -7.95 6.61
CA ILE A 168 13.88 -9.13 7.46
C ILE A 168 15.03 -10.05 7.04
N GLU A 169 15.97 -10.32 7.94
CA GLU A 169 17.20 -11.01 7.56
C GLU A 169 17.01 -12.52 7.44
N SER A 170 16.18 -13.13 8.29
CA SER A 170 15.89 -14.56 8.26
C SER A 170 14.40 -14.91 8.39
N ALA A 171 14.02 -16.01 7.75
CA ALA A 171 12.71 -16.64 7.94
C ALA A 171 12.83 -17.61 9.12
N GLU A 172 12.18 -17.30 10.24
CA GLU A 172 11.99 -18.27 11.31
C GLU A 172 10.52 -18.69 11.33
N ILE A 173 10.28 -19.96 10.98
CA ILE A 173 8.99 -20.60 11.16
C ILE A 173 8.94 -21.00 12.64
N LEU A 174 8.19 -20.24 13.42
CA LEU A 174 7.95 -20.56 14.83
C LEU A 174 6.51 -21.01 14.99
N ASP A 175 6.31 -22.02 15.82
CA ASP A 175 5.02 -22.36 16.42
C ASP A 175 4.63 -21.21 17.38
N TYR A 176 4.17 -20.10 16.81
CA TYR A 176 3.67 -19.00 17.60
C TYR A 176 2.33 -19.41 18.21
N PRO A 177 2.07 -19.10 19.49
CA PRO A 177 0.75 -19.28 20.06
C PRO A 177 -0.26 -18.57 19.18
N GLU A 178 -1.37 -19.25 18.90
CA GLU A 178 -2.42 -18.82 17.98
C GLU A 178 -2.79 -17.35 18.24
N SER A 179 -2.28 -16.43 17.41
CA SER A 179 -2.66 -15.03 17.53
C SER A 179 -3.99 -14.85 16.80
N ASN A 180 -5.05 -14.50 17.53
CA ASN A 180 -6.40 -14.26 17.00
C ASN A 180 -6.53 -12.97 16.16
N ILE A 181 -5.47 -12.56 15.48
CA ILE A 181 -5.47 -11.33 14.69
C ILE A 181 -6.23 -11.59 13.40
N ARG A 182 -7.26 -10.78 13.17
CA ARG A 182 -8.05 -10.79 11.94
C ARG A 182 -7.78 -9.52 11.16
N LEU A 183 -6.70 -9.52 10.37
CA LEU A 183 -6.41 -8.40 9.48
C LEU A 183 -7.46 -8.33 8.38
N GLN A 184 -7.99 -7.14 8.16
CA GLN A 184 -8.93 -6.83 7.09
C GLN A 184 -8.23 -6.18 5.89
N SER A 185 -7.14 -5.46 6.14
CA SER A 185 -6.36 -4.77 5.12
C SER A 185 -4.87 -4.99 5.34
N LEU A 186 -4.16 -5.31 4.26
CA LEU A 186 -2.73 -5.55 4.26
C LEU A 186 -2.09 -4.86 3.06
N ARG A 187 -1.13 -3.98 3.33
CA ARG A 187 -0.37 -3.27 2.30
C ARG A 187 1.11 -3.60 2.43
N PHE A 188 1.74 -3.85 1.29
CA PHE A 188 3.18 -4.01 1.14
C PHE A 188 3.68 -2.99 0.13
N HIS A 189 4.69 -2.23 0.50
CA HIS A 189 5.45 -1.39 -0.40
C HIS A 189 6.92 -1.75 -0.26
N ALA A 190 7.45 -2.47 -1.23
CA ALA A 190 8.90 -2.67 -1.31
C ALA A 190 9.54 -1.33 -1.68
N GLY A 191 10.49 -0.83 -0.89
CA GLY A 191 11.09 0.48 -1.14
C GLY A 191 11.85 0.52 -2.46
N PHE A 192 11.62 1.56 -3.28
CA PHE A 192 12.53 1.90 -4.36
C PHE A 192 13.67 2.76 -3.80
N GLY A 193 14.90 2.23 -3.76
CA GLY A 193 16.05 3.12 -3.81
C GLY A 193 17.16 2.96 -2.77
N SER A 194 17.23 1.91 -1.97
CA SER A 194 18.46 1.62 -1.22
C SER A 194 19.26 0.52 -1.91
N ARG A 195 20.58 0.69 -1.99
CA ARG A 195 21.53 -0.23 -2.64
C ARG A 195 21.60 -1.63 -1.97
N SER A 196 20.82 -1.89 -0.92
CA SER A 196 20.68 -3.21 -0.30
C SER A 196 19.75 -4.10 -1.14
N ARG A 197 20.34 -5.09 -1.81
CA ARG A 197 19.69 -6.06 -2.71
C ARG A 197 18.75 -7.07 -2.01
N HIS A 198 18.24 -6.76 -0.82
CA HIS A 198 17.52 -7.72 0.02
C HIS A 198 16.18 -7.13 0.48
N ASN A 199 15.26 -6.92 -0.46
CA ASN A 199 13.84 -6.90 -0.09
C ASN A 199 13.46 -8.32 0.34
N SER A 200 13.12 -8.44 1.61
CA SER A 200 12.72 -9.65 2.31
C SER A 200 11.21 -9.68 2.54
N VAL A 201 10.45 -8.86 1.83
CA VAL A 201 8.99 -8.87 1.92
C VAL A 201 8.50 -10.27 1.56
N GLY A 202 9.15 -10.96 0.62
CA GLY A 202 8.92 -12.39 0.34
C GLY A 202 9.10 -13.32 1.55
N ILE A 203 10.07 -13.06 2.42
CA ILE A 203 10.27 -13.83 3.66
C ILE A 203 9.10 -13.61 4.62
N PHE A 204 8.68 -12.35 4.80
CA PHE A 204 7.50 -12.04 5.58
C PHE A 204 6.25 -12.70 4.99
N LEU A 205 6.01 -12.52 3.69
CA LEU A 205 4.86 -13.08 2.99
C LEU A 205 4.84 -14.60 3.11
N ALA A 206 6.00 -15.28 3.01
CA ALA A 206 6.07 -16.72 3.16
C ALA A 206 5.71 -17.15 4.59
N ALA A 207 6.30 -16.51 5.60
CA ALA A 207 5.96 -16.79 7.00
C ALA A 207 4.50 -16.46 7.34
N PHE A 208 3.96 -15.39 6.75
CA PHE A 208 2.58 -14.96 6.92
C PHE A 208 1.60 -15.92 6.23
N ALA A 209 1.92 -16.38 5.01
CA ALA A 209 1.15 -17.37 4.25
C ALA A 209 1.05 -18.73 4.95
N LEU A 210 2.10 -19.13 5.68
CA LEU A 210 2.12 -20.38 6.42
C LEU A 210 1.10 -20.39 7.57
N ASP A 211 0.75 -19.22 8.13
CA ASP A 211 -0.32 -19.10 9.12
C ASP A 211 -1.66 -18.73 8.46
N LYS A 212 -2.23 -19.70 7.74
CA LYS A 212 -3.52 -19.57 7.01
C LYS A 212 -4.66 -19.01 7.87
N ARG A 213 -4.61 -19.18 9.20
CA ARG A 213 -5.66 -18.70 10.11
C ARG A 213 -5.66 -17.18 10.26
N ARG A 214 -4.51 -16.51 10.14
CA ARG A 214 -4.39 -15.03 10.23
C ARG A 214 -4.89 -14.31 8.98
N ILE A 215 -4.96 -15.03 7.87
CA ILE A 215 -5.37 -14.50 6.57
C ILE A 215 -6.89 -14.62 6.37
N HIS A 216 -7.54 -15.49 7.14
CA HIS A 216 -8.98 -15.69 7.10
C HIS A 216 -9.72 -14.42 7.57
N GLY A 217 -10.22 -13.64 6.63
CA GLY A 217 -10.84 -12.33 6.87
C GLY A 217 -10.16 -11.14 6.20
N LEU A 218 -9.06 -11.36 5.46
CA LEU A 218 -8.43 -10.31 4.67
C LEU A 218 -9.33 -9.92 3.51
N LYS A 219 -9.81 -8.67 3.53
CA LYS A 219 -10.70 -8.09 2.50
C LYS A 219 -9.95 -7.27 1.47
N SER A 220 -8.83 -6.66 1.85
CA SER A 220 -8.04 -5.79 0.99
C SER A 220 -6.57 -6.17 1.04
N LEU A 221 -5.98 -6.40 -0.13
CA LEU A 221 -4.55 -6.64 -0.30
C LEU A 221 -3.99 -5.63 -1.30
N THR A 222 -2.94 -4.92 -0.90
CA THR A 222 -2.17 -4.04 -1.78
C THR A 222 -0.72 -4.49 -1.75
N ALA A 223 -0.16 -4.83 -2.91
CA ALA A 223 1.23 -5.21 -3.02
C ALA A 223 1.91 -4.40 -4.11
N GLU A 224 2.81 -3.52 -3.71
CA GLU A 224 3.53 -2.60 -4.56
C GLU A 224 5.02 -2.94 -4.54
N CYS A 225 5.65 -2.89 -5.71
CA CYS A 225 7.10 -2.96 -5.90
C CYS A 225 7.72 -4.35 -5.67
N LEU A 226 6.96 -5.42 -5.91
CA LEU A 226 7.42 -6.78 -5.63
C LEU A 226 8.56 -7.23 -6.55
N SER A 227 9.50 -7.96 -5.97
CA SER A 227 10.55 -8.67 -6.71
C SER A 227 10.10 -10.09 -7.09
N ARG A 228 10.80 -10.69 -8.06
CA ARG A 228 10.52 -12.06 -8.56
C ARG A 228 10.42 -13.12 -7.45
N LYS A 229 11.20 -12.99 -6.37
CA LYS A 229 11.21 -13.95 -5.26
C LYS A 229 9.94 -13.90 -4.40
N GLU A 230 9.16 -12.84 -4.52
CA GLU A 230 8.02 -12.53 -3.63
C GLU A 230 6.68 -12.93 -4.27
N GLY A 231 6.70 -13.28 -5.56
CA GLY A 231 5.52 -13.71 -6.30
C GLY A 231 4.87 -14.96 -5.74
N SER A 232 5.63 -16.04 -5.49
CA SER A 232 5.04 -17.30 -4.98
C SER A 232 4.35 -17.12 -3.62
N PRO A 233 4.99 -16.50 -2.61
CA PRO A 233 4.32 -16.22 -1.34
C PRO A 233 3.05 -15.36 -1.47
N LEU A 234 3.04 -14.38 -2.37
CA LEU A 234 1.85 -13.58 -2.63
C LEU A 234 0.70 -14.44 -3.15
N LEU A 235 0.98 -15.36 -4.08
CA LEU A 235 -0.02 -16.31 -4.59
C LEU A 235 -0.59 -17.18 -3.48
N ASP A 236 0.26 -17.64 -2.56
CA ASP A 236 -0.18 -18.47 -1.44
C ASP A 236 -1.08 -17.70 -0.47
N ILE A 237 -0.81 -16.41 -0.25
CA ILE A 237 -1.71 -15.51 0.49
C ILE A 237 -3.03 -15.36 -0.28
N MET A 238 -2.98 -14.99 -1.56
CA MET A 238 -4.18 -14.80 -2.38
C MET A 238 -5.07 -16.05 -2.42
N ARG A 239 -4.48 -17.25 -2.51
CA ARG A 239 -5.21 -18.53 -2.45
C ARG A 239 -5.82 -18.82 -1.07
N SER A 240 -5.25 -18.25 -0.01
CA SER A 240 -5.72 -18.43 1.36
C SER A 240 -6.73 -17.35 1.78
N CYS A 241 -6.91 -16.29 0.98
CA CYS A 241 -7.88 -15.21 1.22
C CYS A 241 -9.20 -15.49 0.50
N ASP A 242 -10.08 -16.28 1.12
CA ASP A 242 -11.44 -16.49 0.61
C ASP A 242 -12.30 -15.21 0.62
N GLN A 243 -12.05 -14.26 1.52
CA GLN A 243 -12.82 -13.02 1.64
C GLN A 243 -12.21 -11.81 0.90
N LEU A 244 -11.25 -12.03 0.00
CA LEU A 244 -10.58 -10.92 -0.68
C LEU A 244 -11.55 -10.19 -1.62
N GLU A 245 -11.85 -8.93 -1.32
CA GLU A 245 -12.76 -8.07 -2.09
C GLU A 245 -11.99 -7.05 -2.95
N SER A 246 -10.80 -6.62 -2.50
CA SER A 246 -9.97 -5.62 -3.17
C SER A 246 -8.53 -6.10 -3.29
N LEU A 247 -7.99 -6.06 -4.51
CA LEU A 247 -6.62 -6.44 -4.81
C LEU A 247 -5.95 -5.35 -5.65
N LYS A 248 -4.85 -4.80 -5.14
CA LYS A 248 -3.98 -3.89 -5.89
C LYS A 248 -2.59 -4.49 -6.04
N LEU A 249 -2.10 -4.57 -7.27
CA LEU A 249 -0.79 -5.11 -7.64
C LEU A 249 -0.05 -4.07 -8.46
N SER A 250 1.03 -3.50 -7.94
CA SER A 250 1.82 -2.47 -8.65
C SER A 250 3.29 -2.85 -8.76
N TYR A 251 3.90 -2.50 -9.89
CA TYR A 251 5.34 -2.49 -10.14
C TYR A 251 6.10 -3.80 -9.87
N TRP A 252 6.24 -4.64 -10.90
CA TRP A 252 6.94 -5.92 -10.85
C TRP A 252 8.25 -5.86 -11.62
N LYS A 253 9.37 -5.63 -10.91
CA LYS A 253 10.65 -5.32 -11.56
C LYS A 253 11.23 -6.48 -12.40
N HIS A 254 10.79 -7.72 -12.21
CA HIS A 254 11.45 -8.89 -12.84
C HIS A 254 10.51 -9.99 -13.36
N GLY A 255 9.21 -9.71 -13.50
CA GLY A 255 8.21 -10.67 -13.98
C GLY A 255 8.06 -11.92 -13.11
N PHE A 256 6.92 -12.60 -13.23
CA PHE A 256 6.73 -13.95 -12.71
C PHE A 256 7.45 -14.92 -13.64
N PHE A 257 8.70 -15.25 -13.34
CA PHE A 257 9.17 -16.55 -13.82
C PHE A 257 8.73 -17.58 -12.80
N TYR A 258 7.58 -18.17 -13.08
CA TYR A 258 7.37 -19.56 -12.70
C TYR A 258 8.59 -20.31 -13.24
N GLY A 259 9.37 -20.96 -12.35
CA GLY A 259 10.64 -21.60 -12.70
C GLY A 259 10.53 -22.31 -14.05
N GLY A 260 11.22 -21.75 -15.05
CA GLY A 260 11.14 -22.20 -16.42
C GLY A 260 11.76 -23.57 -16.55
N SER A 261 10.95 -24.60 -16.36
CA SER A 261 11.15 -25.96 -16.89
C SER A 261 9.93 -26.83 -16.63
N GLN A 262 8.72 -26.40 -16.99
CA GLN A 262 7.64 -27.37 -17.24
C GLN A 262 6.51 -26.77 -18.07
N THR A 263 6.49 -27.23 -19.31
CA THR A 263 5.44 -27.14 -20.30
C THR A 263 4.07 -27.56 -19.73
N GLY A 264 3.09 -26.66 -19.78
CA GLY A 264 1.71 -27.01 -20.12
C GLY A 264 0.73 -27.49 -19.02
N THR A 265 1.16 -27.84 -17.80
CA THR A 265 0.22 -28.48 -16.82
C THR A 265 0.04 -27.77 -15.47
N GLN A 266 0.73 -26.66 -15.20
CA GLN A 266 0.55 -25.91 -13.94
C GLN A 266 -0.41 -24.72 -14.03
N THR A 267 -1.26 -24.67 -15.06
CA THR A 267 -2.35 -23.69 -15.12
C THR A 267 -3.41 -23.92 -14.02
N ASN A 268 -3.49 -25.11 -13.44
CA ASN A 268 -4.38 -25.36 -12.28
C ASN A 268 -3.89 -24.76 -10.95
N ARG A 269 -2.88 -23.90 -10.96
CA ARG A 269 -2.32 -23.26 -9.76
C ARG A 269 -2.59 -21.75 -9.70
N PHE A 270 -3.45 -21.17 -10.52
CA PHE A 270 -3.79 -19.75 -10.34
C PHE A 270 -4.65 -19.55 -9.10
N ALA A 271 -4.52 -18.39 -8.44
CA ALA A 271 -5.36 -18.06 -7.30
C ALA A 271 -6.78 -17.85 -7.82
N ILE A 272 -7.73 -18.68 -7.37
CA ILE A 272 -9.15 -18.44 -7.62
C ILE A 272 -9.53 -17.26 -6.72
N LEU A 273 -10.04 -16.19 -7.33
CA LEU A 273 -10.40 -14.96 -6.64
C LEU A 273 -11.91 -14.69 -6.77
N PRO A 274 -12.79 -15.60 -6.30
CA PRO A 274 -14.20 -15.56 -6.65
C PRO A 274 -14.94 -14.36 -6.05
N HIS A 275 -14.38 -13.75 -5.00
CA HIS A 275 -14.98 -12.64 -4.26
C HIS A 275 -14.35 -11.27 -4.55
N VAL A 276 -13.31 -11.21 -5.40
CA VAL A 276 -12.65 -9.93 -5.72
C VAL A 276 -13.59 -9.09 -6.57
N LYS A 277 -13.92 -7.90 -6.06
CA LYS A 277 -14.76 -6.89 -6.70
C LYS A 277 -13.96 -5.77 -7.33
N TYR A 278 -12.81 -5.44 -6.74
CA TYR A 278 -11.94 -4.36 -7.17
C TYR A 278 -10.55 -4.90 -7.45
N LEU A 279 -10.08 -4.71 -8.67
CA LEU A 279 -8.76 -5.13 -9.09
C LEU A 279 -8.03 -3.95 -9.74
N ASP A 280 -6.88 -3.60 -9.18
CA ASP A 280 -6.01 -2.53 -9.67
C ASP A 280 -4.64 -3.11 -10.00
N ILE A 281 -4.30 -3.11 -11.28
CA ILE A 281 -3.06 -3.69 -11.81
C ILE A 281 -2.26 -2.55 -12.44
N ASP A 282 -1.07 -2.31 -11.90
CA ASP A 282 -0.12 -1.34 -12.43
C ASP A 282 1.16 -2.07 -12.87
N LEU A 283 1.30 -2.18 -14.20
CA LEU A 283 2.36 -2.94 -14.84
C LEU A 283 3.42 -2.00 -15.42
N PRO A 284 4.67 -2.05 -14.92
CA PRO A 284 5.77 -1.39 -15.56
C PRO A 284 6.09 -2.11 -16.86
N SER A 285 6.11 -1.38 -17.98
CA SER A 285 6.68 -1.89 -19.22
C SER A 285 8.14 -2.19 -18.95
N ASN A 286 8.47 -3.46 -18.82
CA ASN A 286 9.82 -3.87 -18.61
C ASN A 286 10.28 -4.49 -19.91
N ARG A 287 11.41 -4.02 -20.42
CA ARG A 287 11.96 -4.29 -21.77
C ARG A 287 12.26 -5.77 -22.09
N ASN A 288 11.83 -6.71 -21.25
CA ASN A 288 12.10 -8.12 -21.39
C ASN A 288 10.86 -8.84 -21.95
N ARG A 289 11.11 -9.77 -22.88
CA ARG A 289 10.18 -10.57 -23.70
C ARG A 289 9.10 -11.38 -22.96
N ASP A 290 8.94 -11.22 -21.65
CA ASP A 290 8.06 -12.04 -20.81
C ASP A 290 6.73 -11.35 -20.45
N GLU A 291 6.44 -10.17 -21.00
CA GLU A 291 5.17 -9.46 -20.76
C GLU A 291 3.94 -10.29 -21.19
N GLY A 292 4.06 -11.07 -22.28
CA GLY A 292 2.99 -11.97 -22.74
C GLY A 292 2.66 -13.09 -21.74
N ALA A 293 3.65 -13.59 -21.00
CA ALA A 293 3.43 -14.63 -19.99
C ALA A 293 2.75 -14.07 -18.73
N LEU A 294 3.09 -12.84 -18.34
CA LEU A 294 2.38 -12.12 -17.28
C LEU A 294 0.93 -11.85 -17.66
N MET A 295 0.65 -11.44 -18.89
CA MET A 295 -0.73 -11.25 -19.35
C MET A 295 -1.53 -12.55 -19.24
N LEU A 296 -1.00 -13.67 -19.75
CA LEU A 296 -1.68 -14.96 -19.64
C LEU A 296 -2.02 -15.31 -18.18
N TRP A 297 -1.13 -14.98 -17.24
CA TRP A 297 -1.39 -15.13 -15.81
C TRP A 297 -2.57 -14.26 -15.35
N TYR A 298 -2.63 -12.99 -15.74
CA TYR A 298 -3.75 -12.09 -15.42
C TYR A 298 -5.06 -12.53 -16.07
N LEU A 299 -5.02 -12.96 -17.34
CA LEU A 299 -6.17 -13.47 -18.08
C LEU A 299 -6.78 -14.68 -17.39
N GLU A 300 -5.95 -15.60 -16.93
CA GLU A 300 -6.42 -16.78 -16.21
C GLU A 300 -6.98 -16.43 -14.82
N MET A 301 -6.37 -15.45 -14.13
CA MET A 301 -6.93 -14.91 -12.90
C MET A 301 -8.32 -14.31 -13.13
N PHE A 302 -8.51 -13.52 -14.21
CA PHE A 302 -9.81 -12.94 -14.56
C PHE A 302 -10.89 -13.99 -14.86
N ARG A 303 -10.54 -15.12 -15.48
CA ARG A 303 -11.49 -16.21 -15.73
C ARG A 303 -12.15 -16.73 -14.45
N THR A 304 -11.45 -16.61 -13.32
CA THR A 304 -11.97 -17.04 -12.00
C THR A 304 -12.62 -15.91 -11.20
N ALA A 305 -12.52 -14.66 -11.64
CA ALA A 305 -12.98 -13.48 -10.92
C ALA A 305 -14.46 -13.17 -11.23
N THR A 306 -15.35 -14.09 -10.84
CA THR A 306 -16.79 -14.00 -11.17
C THR A 306 -17.51 -12.82 -10.52
N SER A 307 -16.96 -12.24 -9.44
CA SER A 307 -17.53 -11.08 -8.74
C SER A 307 -16.88 -9.74 -9.11
N LEU A 308 -16.01 -9.70 -10.13
CA LEU A 308 -15.25 -8.50 -10.46
C LEU A 308 -16.17 -7.38 -10.96
N GLU A 309 -16.23 -6.25 -10.26
CA GLU A 309 -17.05 -5.10 -10.62
C GLU A 309 -16.23 -3.98 -11.27
N THR A 310 -15.01 -3.75 -10.79
CA THR A 310 -14.10 -2.71 -11.29
C THR A 310 -12.72 -3.27 -11.58
N LEU A 311 -12.23 -3.03 -12.79
CA LEU A 311 -10.85 -3.30 -13.21
C LEU A 311 -10.14 -1.99 -13.56
N ASN A 312 -9.08 -1.67 -12.83
CA ASN A 312 -8.14 -0.62 -13.20
C ASN A 312 -6.87 -1.28 -13.74
N TRP A 313 -6.44 -0.86 -14.91
CA TRP A 313 -5.24 -1.37 -15.57
C TRP A 313 -4.38 -0.18 -16.00
N THR A 314 -3.21 0.00 -15.39
CA THR A 314 -2.22 0.95 -15.86
C THR A 314 -1.22 0.24 -16.76
N TRP A 315 -1.17 0.68 -18.01
CA TRP A 315 -0.24 0.24 -19.03
C TRP A 315 0.77 1.34 -19.33
N LEU A 316 2.03 1.06 -19.03
CA LEU A 316 3.13 1.94 -19.36
C LEU A 316 3.56 1.67 -20.81
N VAL A 317 3.61 2.69 -21.65
CA VAL A 317 4.06 2.61 -23.05
C VAL A 317 5.44 3.24 -23.12
N SER A 318 6.48 2.42 -23.22
CA SER A 318 7.85 2.93 -23.34
C SER A 318 8.15 3.36 -24.78
N HIS A 319 8.54 4.62 -24.97
CA HIS A 319 8.98 5.14 -26.26
C HIS A 319 10.50 5.01 -26.38
N HIS A 320 10.97 4.05 -27.18
CA HIS A 320 12.35 4.08 -27.66
C HIS A 320 12.38 4.75 -29.03
N HIS A 321 13.08 5.89 -29.08
CA HIS A 321 13.45 6.51 -30.34
C HIS A 321 14.39 5.58 -31.12
N PHE A 322 13.91 5.00 -32.22
CA PHE A 322 14.80 4.73 -33.35
C PHE A 322 15.09 6.08 -34.02
N VAL A 323 16.15 6.76 -33.57
CA VAL A 323 16.78 7.79 -34.40
C VAL A 323 17.62 7.03 -35.42
N SER A 324 17.04 6.64 -36.56
CA SER A 324 17.87 6.37 -37.73
C SER A 324 18.29 7.73 -38.29
N GLY A 325 19.59 8.01 -38.28
CA GLY A 325 20.13 9.14 -39.00
C GLY A 325 19.74 9.06 -40.49
N ASP A 326 19.31 10.21 -41.02
CA ASP A 326 19.37 10.60 -42.43
C ASP A 326 18.22 10.26 -43.41
N THR A 327 17.00 9.98 -42.95
CA THR A 327 15.83 10.02 -43.86
C THR A 327 14.62 10.77 -43.28
N PRO A 328 14.19 11.91 -43.89
CA PRO A 328 12.92 12.55 -43.61
C PRO A 328 11.81 11.81 -44.38
N GLY A 329 11.42 10.64 -43.89
CA GLY A 329 10.26 9.89 -44.36
C GLY A 329 9.56 9.32 -43.14
N LEU A 330 8.23 9.36 -43.11
CA LEU A 330 7.39 8.88 -42.01
C LEU A 330 7.98 7.64 -41.34
N VAL A 331 8.59 7.83 -40.17
CA VAL A 331 8.85 6.74 -39.25
C VAL A 331 7.49 6.42 -38.66
N VAL A 332 6.80 5.44 -39.24
CA VAL A 332 5.80 4.68 -38.49
C VAL A 332 6.60 4.05 -37.37
N SER A 333 6.64 4.72 -36.23
CA SER A 333 7.14 4.11 -35.02
C SER A 333 6.29 2.89 -34.81
N GLU A 334 6.86 1.70 -34.95
CA GLU A 334 6.41 0.56 -34.17
C GLU A 334 6.57 1.00 -32.72
N ILE A 335 5.56 1.73 -32.22
CA ILE A 335 5.31 1.89 -30.79
C ILE A 335 5.40 0.47 -30.30
N GLY A 336 6.46 0.13 -29.56
CA GLY A 336 6.81 -1.23 -29.17
C GLY A 336 5.54 -1.97 -28.78
N ALA A 337 5.02 -2.73 -29.74
CA ALA A 337 3.72 -3.36 -29.65
C ALA A 337 3.96 -4.67 -28.91
N ASP A 338 4.40 -4.56 -27.65
CA ASP A 338 4.58 -5.73 -26.79
C ASP A 338 3.23 -6.41 -26.51
N PHE A 339 2.12 -5.75 -26.87
CA PHE A 339 0.81 -6.37 -27.05
C PHE A 339 0.41 -6.49 -28.52
N SER A 340 0.32 -7.72 -29.02
CA SER A 340 -0.31 -7.99 -30.32
C SER A 340 -1.82 -7.72 -30.26
N ALA A 341 -2.41 -7.36 -31.40
CA ALA A 341 -3.86 -7.20 -31.53
C ALA A 341 -4.63 -8.45 -31.07
N GLU A 342 -4.05 -9.63 -31.26
CA GLU A 342 -4.58 -10.91 -30.79
C GLU A 342 -4.73 -10.95 -29.25
N ARG A 343 -3.74 -10.44 -28.51
CA ARG A 343 -3.78 -10.43 -27.03
C ARG A 343 -4.82 -9.47 -26.47
N TRP A 344 -5.00 -8.31 -27.11
CA TRP A 344 -6.08 -7.39 -26.73
C TRP A 344 -7.45 -7.97 -27.07
N SER A 345 -7.59 -8.68 -28.19
CA SER A 345 -8.81 -9.40 -28.52
C SER A 345 -9.10 -10.53 -27.52
N GLU A 346 -8.08 -11.26 -27.07
CA GLU A 346 -8.21 -12.29 -26.04
C GLU A 346 -8.62 -11.67 -24.70
N PHE A 347 -8.00 -10.55 -24.31
CA PHE A 347 -8.38 -9.76 -23.13
C PHE A 347 -9.84 -9.31 -23.21
N ASP A 348 -10.26 -8.72 -24.33
CA ASP A 348 -11.64 -8.28 -24.55
C ASP A 348 -12.63 -9.43 -24.43
N THR A 349 -12.29 -10.60 -24.97
CA THR A 349 -13.13 -11.79 -24.89
C THR A 349 -13.29 -12.27 -23.45
N ILE A 350 -12.18 -12.36 -22.71
CA ILE A 350 -12.17 -12.88 -21.33
C ILE A 350 -12.84 -11.89 -20.38
N VAL A 351 -12.40 -10.64 -20.39
CA VAL A 351 -12.91 -9.59 -19.49
C VAL A 351 -14.32 -9.18 -19.88
N GLY A 352 -14.62 -9.12 -21.17
CA GLY A 352 -15.97 -8.87 -21.70
C GLY A 352 -16.98 -9.97 -21.37
N GLY A 353 -16.52 -11.19 -21.12
CA GLY A 353 -17.34 -12.29 -20.62
C GLY A 353 -17.77 -12.17 -19.15
N ILE A 354 -17.12 -11.30 -18.35
CA ILE A 354 -17.45 -11.13 -16.93
C ILE A 354 -18.73 -10.30 -16.80
N GLN A 355 -19.83 -10.96 -16.40
CA GLN A 355 -21.15 -10.34 -16.32
C GLN A 355 -21.27 -9.29 -15.20
N SER A 356 -20.56 -9.49 -14.09
CA SER A 356 -20.55 -8.58 -12.93
C SER A 356 -19.78 -7.28 -13.17
N LEU A 357 -18.97 -7.23 -14.23
CA LEU A 357 -18.08 -6.11 -14.52
C LEU A 357 -18.87 -4.87 -14.96
N LYS A 358 -18.66 -3.77 -14.23
CA LYS A 358 -19.32 -2.47 -14.43
C LYS A 358 -18.40 -1.46 -15.06
N THR A 359 -17.11 -1.52 -14.73
CA THR A 359 -16.12 -0.53 -15.18
C THR A 359 -14.78 -1.19 -15.46
N VAL A 360 -14.21 -0.85 -16.62
CA VAL A 360 -12.82 -1.15 -16.99
C VAL A 360 -12.13 0.16 -17.31
N HIS A 361 -11.17 0.55 -16.48
CA HIS A 361 -10.34 1.72 -16.70
C HIS A 361 -8.95 1.30 -17.15
N ILE A 362 -8.63 1.56 -18.42
CA ILE A 362 -7.28 1.38 -18.95
C ILE A 362 -6.60 2.75 -18.97
N ARG A 363 -5.53 2.89 -18.18
CA ARG A 363 -4.67 4.07 -18.20
C ARG A 363 -3.43 3.77 -19.04
N VAL A 364 -3.17 4.63 -20.02
CA VAL A 364 -1.99 4.57 -20.88
C VAL A 364 -1.04 5.67 -20.44
N GLU A 365 0.08 5.29 -19.83
CA GLU A 365 1.10 6.23 -19.34
C GLU A 365 2.33 6.14 -20.27
N ALA A 366 2.74 7.25 -20.90
CA ALA A 366 3.93 7.22 -21.75
C ALA A 366 5.20 7.40 -20.90
N THR A 367 6.15 6.48 -21.02
CA THR A 367 7.46 6.61 -20.37
C THR A 367 8.56 6.86 -21.42
N GLY A 368 9.24 8.00 -21.32
CA GLY A 368 10.33 8.32 -22.26
C GLY A 368 10.84 9.76 -22.15
N ARG A 369 12.02 10.02 -22.72
CA ARG A 369 12.64 11.36 -22.85
C ARG A 369 12.26 12.06 -24.17
N SER A 370 11.15 11.66 -24.79
CA SER A 370 10.70 12.24 -26.06
C SER A 370 10.05 13.62 -25.86
N ASN A 371 10.01 14.42 -26.92
CA ASN A 371 9.28 15.70 -26.90
C ASN A 371 7.79 15.44 -26.63
N HIS A 372 7.18 16.28 -25.78
CA HIS A 372 5.78 16.19 -25.32
C HIS A 372 4.76 15.91 -26.43
N LEU A 373 4.96 16.46 -27.63
CA LEU A 373 4.10 16.25 -28.80
C LEU A 373 4.12 14.81 -29.32
N GLY A 374 5.30 14.17 -29.33
CA GLY A 374 5.43 12.77 -29.76
C GLY A 374 4.80 11.80 -28.77
N GLN A 375 4.84 12.12 -27.46
CA GLN A 375 4.19 11.34 -26.41
C GLN A 375 2.67 11.39 -26.55
N GLN A 376 2.11 12.58 -26.77
CA GLN A 376 0.68 12.74 -26.96
C GLN A 376 0.17 12.02 -28.21
N ALA A 377 0.85 12.16 -29.35
CA ALA A 377 0.42 11.51 -30.60
C ALA A 377 0.34 9.99 -30.46
N ALA A 378 1.36 9.37 -29.87
CA ALA A 378 1.37 7.93 -29.67
C ALA A 378 0.36 7.45 -28.61
N GLN A 379 0.11 8.25 -27.57
CA GLN A 379 -0.95 7.96 -26.61
C GLN A 379 -2.34 7.95 -27.27
N PHE A 380 -2.61 8.89 -28.19
CA PHE A 380 -3.86 8.90 -28.95
C PHE A 380 -3.98 7.70 -29.89
N GLU A 381 -2.91 7.35 -30.61
CA GLU A 381 -2.90 6.17 -31.49
C GLU A 381 -3.13 4.87 -30.71
N VAL A 382 -2.47 4.72 -29.56
CA VAL A 382 -2.67 3.57 -28.67
C VAL A 382 -4.11 3.52 -28.17
N ARG A 383 -4.67 4.66 -27.74
CA ARG A 383 -6.06 4.74 -27.29
C ARG A 383 -7.03 4.30 -28.39
N ASP A 384 -6.85 4.80 -29.61
CA ASP A 384 -7.73 4.48 -30.73
C ASP A 384 -7.64 2.98 -31.10
N ASN A 385 -6.43 2.42 -31.11
CA ASN A 385 -6.21 0.99 -31.31
C ASN A 385 -6.86 0.13 -30.20
N LEU A 386 -6.75 0.54 -28.94
CA LEU A 386 -7.44 -0.14 -27.83
C LEU A 386 -8.96 -0.09 -27.96
N LEU A 387 -9.51 1.05 -28.41
CA LEU A 387 -10.96 1.21 -28.64
C LEU A 387 -11.47 0.37 -29.83
N VAL A 388 -10.59 -0.01 -30.76
CA VAL A 388 -10.89 -0.94 -31.86
C VAL A 388 -10.80 -2.39 -31.39
N GLN A 389 -9.75 -2.73 -30.62
CA GLN A 389 -9.48 -4.10 -30.21
C GLN A 389 -10.36 -4.56 -29.04
N CYS A 390 -10.73 -3.67 -28.12
CA CYS A 390 -11.62 -3.95 -26.98
C CYS A 390 -13.10 -3.67 -27.32
N ARG A 391 -13.58 -4.29 -28.39
CA ARG A 391 -14.91 -4.03 -28.96
C ARG A 391 -16.03 -4.39 -28.00
N THR A 392 -15.96 -5.55 -27.35
CA THR A 392 -16.98 -6.06 -26.43
C THR A 392 -17.14 -5.13 -25.23
N LEU A 393 -16.03 -4.72 -24.61
CA LEU A 393 -16.04 -3.80 -23.47
C LEU A 393 -16.58 -2.42 -23.85
N ARG A 394 -16.27 -1.94 -25.06
CA ARG A 394 -16.78 -0.68 -25.61
C ARG A 394 -18.28 -0.76 -25.90
N GLU A 395 -18.76 -1.80 -26.56
CA GLU A 395 -20.18 -1.99 -26.89
C GLU A 395 -21.04 -2.11 -25.62
N ARG A 396 -20.49 -2.69 -24.54
CA ARG A 396 -21.12 -2.70 -23.21
C ARG A 396 -21.13 -1.34 -22.51
N GLY A 397 -20.40 -0.34 -23.02
CA GLY A 397 -20.29 0.99 -22.40
C GLY A 397 -19.50 1.03 -21.09
N ILE A 398 -18.65 0.03 -20.83
CA ILE A 398 -17.91 -0.12 -19.56
C ILE A 398 -16.43 0.22 -19.68
N LEU A 399 -15.92 0.47 -20.89
CA LEU A 399 -14.52 0.80 -21.14
C LEU A 399 -14.26 2.32 -21.04
N LEU A 400 -13.36 2.70 -20.14
CA LEU A 400 -12.76 4.02 -20.05
C LEU A 400 -11.27 3.92 -20.37
N VAL A 401 -10.80 4.67 -21.37
CA VAL A 401 -9.37 4.77 -21.68
C VAL A 401 -8.90 6.19 -21.40
N THR A 402 -7.87 6.34 -20.57
CA THR A 402 -7.25 7.65 -20.27
C THR A 402 -5.78 7.62 -20.61
N CYS A 403 -5.30 8.68 -21.26
CA CYS A 403 -3.89 8.90 -21.54
C CYS A 403 -3.34 9.93 -20.56
N GLN A 404 -2.19 9.65 -19.93
CA GLN A 404 -1.52 10.55 -18.97
C GLN A 404 -0.08 10.83 -19.36
#